data_AF-A0A0M4TUI6-F1
#
_entry.id   AF-A0A0M4TUI6-F1
#
_cell.length_a   1.000
_cell.length_b   1.000
_cell.length_c   1.000
_cell.angle_alpha   90.00
_cell.angle_beta   90.00
_cell.angle_gamma   90.00
#
_symmetry.space_group_name_H-M   'P 1'
#
loop_
_entity.id
_entity.type
_entity.pdbx_description
1 polymer ?
#
loop_
_entity_poly.entity_id
_entity_poly.type
_entity_poly.pdbx_seq_one_letter_code
_entity_poly.pdbx_strand_id
1 'polypeptide(L)'
;MGLFDDLSRFLENRLEEFLRNNPHLELEALLEQLRQQEEDTLKLIADLQVQEKRSQDDILSTAQEIQRWHIRVQKAKDAGRQDLAAAAQEREAALLREGNQKWGHMQGLKERLNQSQELLRKIQVRRQEVQAKAAEAQTARAQAQAQQQRIETNGWWNSSTSASRSFDDLEEKFRRWETEDELEAMKRNLGKK
;
A
#
# COMPACT_ATOMS: atom_id res chain seq x y z
N MET A 1 12.01 21.98 -1.30
CA MET A 1 11.88 20.52 -1.47
C MET A 1 11.14 20.03 -0.25
N GLY A 2 9.83 19.78 -0.38
CA GLY A 2 8.96 19.40 0.74
C GLY A 2 8.82 17.89 0.85
N LEU A 3 8.34 17.41 2.00
CA LEU A 3 8.05 15.99 2.27
C LEU A 3 7.24 15.30 1.14
N PHE A 4 6.40 16.06 0.44
CA PHE A 4 5.62 15.62 -0.73
C PHE A 4 6.47 15.19 -1.94
N ASP A 5 7.58 15.89 -2.17
CA ASP A 5 8.46 15.68 -3.33
C ASP A 5 9.38 14.47 -3.08
N ASP A 6 9.87 14.33 -1.85
CA ASP A 6 10.67 13.19 -1.42
C ASP A 6 9.87 11.88 -1.42
N LEU A 7 8.59 11.94 -1.04
CA LEU A 7 7.69 10.78 -1.06
C LEU A 7 7.32 10.37 -2.49
N SER A 8 7.03 11.33 -3.37
CA SER A 8 6.73 11.04 -4.78
C SER A 8 7.93 10.36 -5.45
N ARG A 9 9.15 10.83 -5.17
CA ARG A 9 10.40 10.22 -5.64
C ARG A 9 10.66 8.82 -5.07
N PHE A 10 10.30 8.58 -3.80
CA PHE A 10 10.40 7.25 -3.20
C PHE A 10 9.48 6.25 -3.91
N LEU A 11 8.22 6.66 -4.13
CA LEU A 11 7.24 5.86 -4.86
C LEU A 11 7.66 5.64 -6.32
N GLU A 12 8.33 6.58 -6.97
CA GLU A 12 8.79 6.42 -8.37
C GLU A 12 10.01 5.53 -8.52
N ASN A 13 11.07 5.73 -7.73
CA ASN A 13 12.39 5.18 -8.05
C ASN A 13 12.90 4.12 -7.08
N ARG A 14 12.48 4.15 -5.81
CA ARG A 14 13.05 3.25 -4.78
C ARG A 14 12.19 2.04 -4.50
N LEU A 15 10.91 2.08 -4.81
CA LEU A 15 10.00 1.00 -4.50
C LEU A 15 10.36 -0.28 -5.28
N GLU A 16 10.69 -0.19 -6.57
CA GLU A 16 11.11 -1.36 -7.37
C GLU A 16 12.42 -1.98 -6.90
N GLU A 17 13.39 -1.16 -6.53
CA GLU A 17 14.70 -1.59 -6.03
C GLU A 17 14.58 -2.26 -4.64
N PHE A 18 13.74 -1.69 -3.78
CA PHE A 18 13.45 -2.23 -2.45
C PHE A 18 12.77 -3.60 -2.51
N LEU A 19 11.78 -3.75 -3.40
CA LEU A 19 11.07 -5.01 -3.64
C LEU A 19 11.98 -6.12 -4.17
N ARG A 20 13.07 -5.76 -4.85
CA ARG A 20 14.02 -6.72 -5.45
C ARG A 20 15.00 -7.29 -4.42
N ASN A 21 15.27 -6.56 -3.34
CA ASN A 21 16.37 -6.87 -2.44
C ASN A 21 15.95 -7.61 -1.15
N ASN A 22 14.72 -7.47 -0.66
CA ASN A 22 14.24 -8.15 0.57
C ASN A 22 12.71 -8.49 0.52
N PRO A 23 12.31 -9.61 -0.10
CA PRO A 23 10.94 -9.76 -0.65
C PRO A 23 9.81 -10.14 0.33
N HIS A 24 9.93 -10.02 1.66
CA HIS A 24 8.95 -10.71 2.53
C HIS A 24 8.53 -10.02 3.81
N LEU A 25 9.46 -9.69 4.72
CA LEU A 25 9.11 -8.97 5.95
C LEU A 25 8.86 -7.49 5.69
N GLU A 26 9.39 -6.98 4.59
CA GLU A 26 9.25 -5.57 4.19
C GLU A 26 7.96 -5.29 3.42
N LEU A 27 7.36 -6.30 2.76
CA LEU A 27 6.15 -6.12 1.94
C LEU A 27 4.91 -5.82 2.75
N GLU A 28 4.69 -6.55 3.85
CA GLU A 28 3.54 -6.33 4.73
C GLU A 28 3.65 -4.98 5.45
N ALA A 29 4.85 -4.64 5.92
CA ALA A 29 5.11 -3.33 6.51
C ALA A 29 4.91 -2.18 5.51
N LEU A 30 5.34 -2.37 4.27
CA LEU A 30 5.19 -1.38 3.20
C LEU A 30 3.71 -1.24 2.78
N LEU A 31 2.95 -2.34 2.73
CA LEU A 31 1.49 -2.29 2.50
C LEU A 31 0.78 -1.50 3.59
N GLU A 32 1.12 -1.72 4.86
CA GLU A 32 0.53 -0.98 5.97
C GLU A 32 0.91 0.50 5.92
N GLN A 33 2.16 0.82 5.59
CA GLN A 33 2.58 2.20 5.38
C GLN A 33 1.81 2.87 4.24
N LEU A 34 1.61 2.20 3.11
CA LEU A 34 0.82 2.72 2.00
C LEU A 34 -0.66 2.89 2.37
N ARG A 35 -1.21 2.00 3.18
CA ARG A 35 -2.58 2.10 3.71
C ARG A 35 -2.73 3.32 4.62
N GLN A 36 -1.80 3.52 5.54
CA GLN A 36 -1.79 4.69 6.42
C GLN A 36 -1.67 6.00 5.62
N GLN A 37 -0.77 6.03 4.62
CA GLN A 37 -0.60 7.19 3.75
C GLN A 37 -1.84 7.49 2.92
N GLU A 38 -2.54 6.48 2.43
CA GLU A 38 -3.82 6.66 1.75
C GLU A 38 -4.85 7.31 2.69
N GLU A 39 -4.98 6.80 3.92
CA GLU A 39 -5.92 7.33 4.91
C GLU A 39 -5.60 8.79 5.26
N ASP A 40 -4.34 9.11 5.50
CA ASP A 40 -3.90 10.47 5.81
C ASP A 40 -4.12 11.42 4.63
N THR A 41 -3.89 10.94 3.40
CA THR A 41 -4.16 11.73 2.18
C THR A 41 -5.66 11.97 1.99
N LEU A 42 -6.51 10.98 2.29
CA LEU A 42 -7.97 11.14 2.26
C LEU A 42 -8.45 12.18 3.28
N LYS A 43 -7.91 12.15 4.51
CA LYS A 43 -8.21 13.17 5.54
C LYS A 43 -7.79 14.56 5.08
N LEU A 44 -6.58 14.69 4.52
CA LEU A 44 -6.09 15.95 3.97
C LEU A 44 -7.02 16.48 2.86
N ILE A 45 -7.46 15.63 1.94
CA ILE A 45 -8.40 16.03 0.88
C ILE A 45 -9.72 16.52 1.48
N ALA A 46 -10.28 15.82 2.46
CA ALA A 46 -11.52 16.22 3.12
C ALA A 46 -11.37 17.59 3.82
N ASP A 47 -10.27 17.81 4.53
CA ASP A 47 -9.97 19.09 5.18
C ASP A 47 -9.82 20.23 4.18
N LEU A 48 -9.11 19.99 3.07
CA LEU A 48 -8.95 20.96 1.99
C LEU A 48 -10.29 21.31 1.35
N GLN A 49 -11.19 20.34 1.14
CA GLN A 49 -12.54 20.59 0.62
C GLN A 49 -13.38 21.45 1.55
N VAL A 50 -13.29 21.22 2.87
CA VAL A 50 -13.99 22.06 3.86
C VAL A 50 -13.44 23.48 3.85
N GLN A 51 -12.10 23.64 3.81
CA GLN A 51 -11.46 24.95 3.73
C GLN A 51 -11.81 25.69 2.43
N GLU A 52 -11.84 24.98 1.30
CA GLU A 52 -12.24 25.55 0.01
C GLU A 52 -13.67 26.10 0.07
N LYS A 53 -14.62 25.32 0.59
CA LYS A 53 -16.02 25.77 0.75
C LYS A 53 -16.14 26.99 1.64
N ARG A 54 -15.48 26.99 2.80
CA ARG A 54 -15.46 28.16 3.70
C ARG A 54 -14.91 29.40 2.99
N SER A 55 -13.82 29.24 2.23
CA SER A 55 -13.24 30.34 1.46
C SER A 55 -14.18 30.84 0.37
N GLN A 56 -14.96 29.96 -0.28
CA GLN A 56 -15.98 30.36 -1.25
C GLN A 56 -17.09 31.18 -0.57
N ASP A 57 -17.58 30.74 0.59
CA ASP A 57 -18.60 31.45 1.37
C ASP A 57 -18.11 32.85 1.80
N ASP A 58 -16.87 32.95 2.27
CA ASP A 58 -16.25 34.22 2.65
C ASP A 58 -16.11 35.18 1.46
N ILE A 59 -15.77 34.67 0.27
CA ILE A 59 -15.70 35.46 -0.96
C ILE A 59 -17.09 35.96 -1.35
N LEU A 60 -18.12 35.10 -1.29
CA LEU A 60 -19.49 35.48 -1.58
C LEU A 60 -20.01 36.56 -0.62
N SER A 61 -19.74 36.41 0.67
CA SER A 61 -20.07 37.42 1.69
C SER A 61 -19.39 38.77 1.39
N THR A 62 -18.10 38.74 1.05
CA THR A 62 -17.34 39.93 0.68
C THR A 62 -17.90 40.58 -0.59
N ALA A 63 -18.29 39.80 -1.60
CA ALA A 63 -18.92 40.30 -2.82
C ALA A 63 -20.26 40.99 -2.56
N GLN A 64 -21.09 40.43 -1.65
CA GLN A 64 -22.33 41.08 -1.23
C GLN A 64 -22.07 42.39 -0.49
N GLU A 65 -21.01 42.48 0.31
CA GLU A 65 -20.60 43.75 0.93
C GLU A 65 -20.15 44.78 -0.10
N ILE A 66 -19.33 44.39 -1.08
CA ILE A 66 -18.91 45.26 -2.19
C ILE A 66 -20.15 45.81 -2.90
N GLN A 67 -21.11 44.95 -3.25
CA GLN A 67 -22.35 45.39 -3.90
C GLN A 67 -23.14 46.40 -3.05
N ARG A 68 -23.26 46.16 -1.74
CA ARG A 68 -23.94 47.08 -0.82
C ARG A 68 -23.24 48.45 -0.77
N TRP A 69 -21.92 48.48 -0.71
CA TRP A 69 -21.15 49.73 -0.70
C TRP A 69 -21.19 50.43 -2.05
N HIS A 70 -21.15 49.70 -3.15
CA HIS A 70 -21.30 50.24 -4.50
C HIS A 70 -22.63 51.01 -4.65
N ILE A 71 -23.74 50.43 -4.20
CA ILE A 71 -25.06 51.10 -4.22
C ILE A 71 -25.04 52.37 -3.36
N ARG A 72 -24.37 52.35 -2.20
CA ARG A 72 -24.22 53.53 -1.33
C ARG A 72 -23.39 54.63 -1.98
N VAL A 73 -22.33 54.28 -2.70
CA VAL A 73 -21.51 55.21 -3.48
C VAL A 73 -22.38 55.94 -4.51
N GLN A 74 -23.17 55.20 -5.30
CA GLN A 74 -24.05 55.81 -6.31
C GLN A 74 -25.07 56.74 -5.65
N LYS A 75 -25.75 56.28 -4.61
CA LYS A 75 -26.72 57.10 -3.86
C LYS A 75 -26.12 58.40 -3.32
N ALA A 76 -24.88 58.35 -2.80
CA ALA A 76 -24.20 59.55 -2.29
C ALA A 76 -23.83 60.52 -3.41
N LYS A 77 -23.40 60.00 -4.58
CA LYS A 77 -23.11 60.78 -5.78
C LYS A 77 -24.38 61.47 -6.30
N ASP A 78 -25.48 60.73 -6.42
CA ASP A 78 -26.77 61.25 -6.89
C ASP A 78 -27.32 62.35 -5.97
N ALA A 79 -27.05 62.24 -4.66
CA ALA A 79 -27.43 63.25 -3.67
C ALA A 79 -26.43 64.43 -3.54
N GLY A 80 -25.37 64.47 -4.35
CA GLY A 80 -24.33 65.51 -4.29
C GLY A 80 -23.48 65.50 -3.02
N ARG A 81 -23.54 64.43 -2.21
CA ARG A 81 -22.78 64.26 -0.96
C ARG A 81 -21.41 63.64 -1.25
N GLN A 82 -20.50 64.46 -1.79
CA GLN A 82 -19.16 64.01 -2.20
C GLN A 82 -18.32 63.48 -1.03
N ASP A 83 -18.51 64.02 0.17
CA ASP A 83 -17.90 63.54 1.42
C ASP A 83 -18.24 62.07 1.68
N LEU A 84 -19.52 61.72 1.59
CA LEU A 84 -20.01 60.36 1.80
C LEU A 84 -19.66 59.43 0.65
N ALA A 85 -19.65 59.95 -0.58
CA ALA A 85 -19.26 59.19 -1.76
C ALA A 85 -17.79 58.75 -1.67
N ALA A 86 -16.89 59.66 -1.31
CA ALA A 86 -15.46 59.36 -1.15
C ALA A 86 -15.22 58.29 -0.06
N ALA A 87 -15.81 58.47 1.12
CA ALA A 87 -15.67 57.51 2.23
C ALA A 87 -16.23 56.13 1.87
N ALA A 88 -17.36 56.06 1.17
CA ALA A 88 -17.94 54.80 0.71
C ALA A 88 -17.08 54.12 -0.37
N GLN A 89 -16.46 54.89 -1.27
CA GLN A 89 -15.55 54.38 -2.29
C GLN A 89 -14.28 53.79 -1.68
N GLU A 90 -13.70 54.43 -0.66
CA GLU A 90 -12.56 53.87 0.07
C GLU A 90 -12.90 52.53 0.72
N ARG A 91 -14.11 52.42 1.30
CA ARG A 91 -14.58 51.17 1.90
C ARG A 91 -14.80 50.07 0.86
N GLU A 92 -15.40 50.40 -0.29
CA GLU A 92 -15.55 49.48 -1.42
C GLU A 92 -14.17 49.00 -1.93
N ALA A 93 -13.21 49.92 -2.09
CA ALA A 93 -11.85 49.59 -2.53
C ALA A 93 -11.09 48.72 -1.51
N ALA A 94 -11.33 48.90 -0.22
CA ALA A 94 -10.79 48.03 0.82
C ALA A 94 -11.35 46.60 0.71
N LEU A 95 -12.66 46.46 0.54
CA LEU A 95 -13.33 45.17 0.37
C LEU A 95 -12.90 44.45 -0.92
N LEU A 96 -12.70 45.19 -2.02
CA LEU A 96 -12.18 44.62 -3.27
C LEU A 96 -10.78 44.03 -3.09
N ARG A 97 -9.90 44.72 -2.35
CA ARG A 97 -8.56 44.20 -2.03
C ARG A 97 -8.64 42.96 -1.14
N GLU A 98 -9.50 42.97 -0.14
CA GLU A 98 -9.75 41.80 0.73
C GLU A 98 -10.29 40.61 -0.09
N GLY A 99 -11.27 40.85 -0.96
CA GLY A 99 -11.83 39.83 -1.86
C GLY A 99 -10.76 39.21 -2.76
N ASN A 100 -9.86 40.02 -3.32
CA ASN A 100 -8.75 39.53 -4.14
C ASN A 100 -7.78 38.65 -3.34
N GLN A 101 -7.48 39.00 -2.08
CA GLN A 101 -6.65 38.18 -1.21
C GLN A 101 -7.31 36.83 -0.90
N LYS A 102 -8.61 36.84 -0.54
CA LYS A 102 -9.40 35.63 -0.31
C LYS A 102 -9.46 34.75 -1.54
N TRP A 103 -9.64 35.34 -2.73
CA TRP A 103 -9.61 34.61 -4.00
C TRP A 103 -8.26 33.94 -4.25
N GLY A 104 -7.15 34.66 -4.05
CA GLY A 104 -5.81 34.09 -4.18
C GLY A 104 -5.57 32.91 -3.22
N HIS A 105 -6.05 33.02 -1.97
CA HIS A 105 -6.00 31.92 -1.01
C HIS A 105 -6.80 30.70 -1.49
N MET A 106 -8.05 30.91 -1.95
CA MET A 106 -8.89 29.84 -2.51
C MET A 106 -8.23 29.14 -3.69
N GLN A 107 -7.57 29.88 -4.60
CA GLN A 107 -6.85 29.28 -5.72
C GLN A 107 -5.71 28.37 -5.23
N GLY A 108 -4.95 28.80 -4.21
CA GLY A 108 -3.92 27.97 -3.58
C GLY A 108 -4.49 26.71 -2.92
N LEU A 109 -5.68 26.79 -2.30
CA LEU A 109 -6.38 25.61 -1.77
C LEU A 109 -6.77 24.63 -2.87
N LYS A 110 -7.31 25.13 -3.99
CA LYS A 110 -7.67 24.30 -5.16
C LYS A 110 -6.46 23.59 -5.75
N GLU A 111 -5.33 24.28 -5.87
CA GLU A 111 -4.10 23.69 -6.37
C GLU A 111 -3.60 22.56 -5.47
N ARG A 112 -3.57 22.78 -4.15
CA ARG A 112 -3.20 21.75 -3.16
C ARG A 112 -4.14 20.56 -3.19
N LEU A 113 -5.44 20.80 -3.39
CA LEU A 113 -6.44 19.76 -3.51
C LEU A 113 -6.19 18.89 -4.74
N ASN A 114 -5.89 19.50 -5.89
CA ASN A 114 -5.52 18.75 -7.11
C ASN A 114 -4.26 17.91 -6.90
N GLN A 115 -3.21 18.49 -6.30
CA GLN A 115 -1.97 17.77 -5.97
C GLN A 115 -2.22 16.58 -5.03
N SER A 116 -3.08 16.76 -4.02
CA SER A 116 -3.42 15.71 -3.06
C SER A 116 -4.22 14.58 -3.72
N GLN A 117 -5.12 14.90 -4.64
CA GLN A 117 -5.86 13.90 -5.43
C GLN A 117 -4.93 13.11 -6.36
N GLU A 118 -3.94 13.77 -6.98
CA GLU A 118 -2.94 13.09 -7.80
C GLU A 118 -2.09 12.14 -6.95
N LEU A 119 -1.65 12.59 -5.76
CA LEU A 119 -0.92 11.77 -4.81
C LEU A 119 -1.72 10.54 -4.38
N LEU A 120 -3.00 10.71 -4.06
CA LEU A 120 -3.88 9.60 -3.70
C LEU A 120 -3.91 8.53 -4.80
N ARG A 121 -4.04 8.93 -6.06
CA ARG A 121 -4.02 8.00 -7.20
C ARG A 121 -2.68 7.25 -7.28
N LYS A 122 -1.55 7.95 -7.11
CA LYS A 122 -0.21 7.34 -7.11
C LYS A 122 -0.08 6.31 -5.98
N ILE A 123 -0.52 6.64 -4.77
CA ILE A 123 -0.52 5.72 -3.62
C ILE A 123 -1.37 4.49 -3.90
N GLN A 124 -2.56 4.66 -4.48
CA GLN A 124 -3.46 3.55 -4.82
C GLN A 124 -2.85 2.59 -5.84
N VAL A 125 -2.24 3.12 -6.91
CA VAL A 125 -1.53 2.32 -7.91
C VAL A 125 -0.40 1.54 -7.25
N ARG A 126 0.45 2.21 -6.45
CA ARG A 126 1.55 1.54 -5.77
C ARG A 126 1.09 0.49 -4.76
N ARG A 127 -0.02 0.71 -4.06
CA ARG A 127 -0.59 -0.30 -3.16
C ARG A 127 -1.00 -1.56 -3.92
N GLN A 128 -1.64 -1.41 -5.09
CA GLN A 128 -2.01 -2.54 -5.93
C GLN A 128 -0.79 -3.32 -6.43
N GLU A 129 0.25 -2.61 -6.87
CA GLU A 129 1.50 -3.24 -7.32
C GLU A 129 2.19 -4.03 -6.21
N VAL A 130 2.30 -3.45 -5.01
CA VAL A 130 2.91 -4.12 -3.86
C VAL A 130 2.08 -5.30 -3.42
N GLN A 131 0.75 -5.20 -3.45
CA GLN A 131 -0.15 -6.28 -3.11
C GLN A 131 -0.01 -7.46 -4.10
N ALA A 132 0.07 -7.18 -5.40
CA ALA A 132 0.31 -8.20 -6.42
C ALA A 132 1.65 -8.92 -6.18
N LYS A 133 2.71 -8.17 -5.93
CA LYS A 133 4.05 -8.72 -5.65
C LYS A 133 4.10 -9.52 -4.34
N ALA A 134 3.37 -9.10 -3.31
CA ALA A 134 3.24 -9.86 -2.08
C ALA A 134 2.54 -11.22 -2.31
N ALA A 135 1.47 -11.24 -3.13
CA ALA A 135 0.80 -12.47 -3.50
C ALA A 135 1.70 -13.40 -4.35
N GLU A 136 2.44 -12.85 -5.31
CA GLU A 136 3.43 -13.59 -6.11
C GLU A 136 4.52 -14.20 -5.22
N ALA A 137 5.07 -13.42 -4.29
CA ALA A 137 6.09 -13.90 -3.36
C ALA A 137 5.56 -15.02 -2.42
N GLN A 138 4.32 -14.90 -1.94
CA GLN A 138 3.68 -15.94 -1.13
C GLN A 138 3.43 -17.23 -1.92
N THR A 139 2.95 -17.12 -3.16
CA THR A 139 2.71 -18.29 -4.03
C THR A 139 4.02 -18.99 -4.43
N ALA A 140 5.06 -18.24 -4.78
CA ALA A 140 6.39 -18.80 -5.07
C ALA A 140 6.97 -19.55 -3.86
N ARG A 141 6.79 -19.02 -2.65
CA ARG A 141 7.20 -19.70 -1.41
C ARG A 141 6.44 -20.99 -1.16
N ALA A 142 5.11 -20.98 -1.32
CA ALA A 142 4.29 -22.17 -1.15
C ALA A 142 4.69 -23.28 -2.15
N GLN A 143 5.00 -22.91 -3.40
CA GLN A 143 5.49 -23.84 -4.42
C GLN A 143 6.87 -24.41 -4.07
N ALA A 144 7.82 -23.56 -3.63
CA ALA A 144 9.15 -24.00 -3.22
C ALA A 144 9.10 -24.97 -2.03
N GLN A 145 8.26 -24.69 -1.02
CA GLN A 145 8.04 -25.57 0.13
C GLN A 145 7.40 -26.90 -0.29
N ALA A 146 6.39 -26.89 -1.17
CA ALA A 146 5.77 -28.10 -1.69
C ALA A 146 6.76 -28.95 -2.51
N GLN A 147 7.69 -28.32 -3.23
CA GLN A 147 8.71 -29.01 -4.02
C GLN A 147 9.81 -29.61 -3.12
N GLN A 148 10.22 -28.91 -2.05
CA GLN A 148 11.11 -29.46 -1.02
C GLN A 148 10.48 -30.65 -0.30
N GLN A 149 9.22 -30.53 0.14
CA GLN A 149 8.49 -31.66 0.75
C GLN A 149 8.39 -32.87 -0.21
N ARG A 150 8.19 -32.64 -1.52
CA ARG A 150 8.22 -33.70 -2.53
C ARG A 150 9.60 -34.33 -2.73
N ILE A 151 10.68 -33.55 -2.67
CA ILE A 151 12.06 -34.05 -2.78
C ILE A 151 12.45 -34.83 -1.53
N GLU A 152 12.08 -34.35 -0.34
CA GLU A 152 12.33 -35.04 0.94
C GLU A 152 11.53 -36.34 1.06
N THR A 153 10.25 -36.33 0.66
CA THR A 153 9.42 -37.56 0.63
C THR A 153 9.92 -38.55 -0.42
N ASN A 154 10.25 -38.13 -1.65
CA ASN A 154 10.83 -39.05 -2.62
C ASN A 154 12.23 -39.54 -2.23
N GLY A 155 13.07 -38.71 -1.59
CA GLY A 155 14.42 -39.09 -1.16
C GLY A 155 14.42 -40.15 -0.06
N TRP A 156 13.53 -40.02 0.93
CA TRP A 156 13.39 -41.01 2.01
C TRP A 156 12.79 -42.33 1.50
N TRP A 157 11.74 -42.28 0.67
CA TRP A 157 11.10 -43.48 0.13
C TRP A 157 11.97 -44.24 -0.89
N ASN A 158 12.81 -43.57 -1.69
CA ASN A 158 13.70 -44.27 -2.63
C ASN A 158 14.94 -44.88 -1.94
N SER A 159 15.44 -44.24 -0.88
CA SER A 159 16.54 -44.79 -0.05
C SER A 159 16.08 -45.97 0.80
N SER A 160 14.86 -45.95 1.33
CA SER A 160 14.31 -47.06 2.11
C SER A 160 14.00 -48.28 1.25
N THR A 161 13.58 -48.09 -0.01
CA THR A 161 13.22 -49.22 -0.91
C THR A 161 14.44 -49.92 -1.50
N SER A 162 15.58 -49.22 -1.65
CA SER A 162 16.84 -49.80 -2.12
C SER A 162 17.65 -50.44 -0.98
N ALA A 163 17.59 -49.88 0.24
CA ALA A 163 18.12 -50.53 1.44
C ALA A 163 17.25 -51.75 1.86
N SER A 164 15.92 -51.65 1.86
CA SER A 164 15.05 -52.77 2.27
C SER A 164 15.20 -53.99 1.37
N ARG A 165 15.36 -53.82 0.06
CA ARG A 165 15.62 -54.95 -0.86
C ARG A 165 16.96 -55.65 -0.61
N SER A 166 17.98 -54.93 -0.11
CA SER A 166 19.28 -55.52 0.23
C SER A 166 19.27 -56.23 1.60
N PHE A 167 18.47 -55.74 2.55
CA PHE A 167 18.29 -56.38 3.85
C PHE A 167 17.35 -57.59 3.78
N ASP A 168 16.28 -57.52 2.97
CA ASP A 168 15.40 -58.67 2.71
C ASP A 168 16.14 -59.83 2.03
N ASP A 169 17.07 -59.56 1.10
CA ASP A 169 17.87 -60.60 0.44
C ASP A 169 18.91 -61.26 1.37
N LEU A 170 19.33 -60.59 2.44
CA LEU A 170 20.20 -61.17 3.47
C LEU A 170 19.40 -61.98 4.50
N GLU A 171 18.25 -61.47 4.93
CA GLU A 171 17.32 -62.15 5.83
C GLU A 171 16.78 -63.45 5.19
N GLU A 172 16.45 -63.45 3.90
CA GLU A 172 16.05 -64.68 3.19
C GLU A 172 17.18 -65.73 3.14
N LYS A 173 18.44 -65.31 3.00
CA LYS A 173 19.59 -66.22 3.01
C LYS A 173 19.79 -66.86 4.38
N PHE A 174 19.66 -66.07 5.46
CA PHE A 174 19.73 -66.59 6.82
C PHE A 174 18.60 -67.55 7.13
N ARG A 175 17.35 -67.22 6.77
CA ARG A 175 16.21 -68.12 6.96
C ARG A 175 16.38 -69.46 6.24
N ARG A 176 16.88 -69.44 5.00
CA ARG A 176 17.16 -70.69 4.27
C ARG A 176 18.21 -71.52 4.97
N TRP A 177 19.31 -70.89 5.39
CA TRP A 177 20.38 -71.57 6.11
C TRP A 177 19.91 -72.17 7.44
N GLU A 178 19.13 -71.43 8.24
CA GLU A 178 18.57 -71.92 9.50
C GLU A 178 17.61 -73.10 9.28
N THR A 179 16.76 -73.04 8.23
CA THR A 179 15.89 -74.19 7.90
C THR A 179 16.67 -75.42 7.44
N GLU A 180 17.78 -75.24 6.74
CA GLU A 180 18.66 -76.34 6.33
C GLU A 180 19.39 -76.95 7.53
N ASP A 181 19.89 -76.12 8.46
CA ASP A 181 20.56 -76.56 9.69
C ASP A 181 19.59 -77.31 10.62
N GLU A 182 18.35 -76.82 10.78
CA GLU A 182 17.31 -77.52 11.54
C GLU A 182 16.94 -78.88 10.89
N LEU A 183 16.87 -78.94 9.56
CA LEU A 183 16.64 -80.20 8.84
C LEU A 183 17.81 -81.18 8.99
N GLU A 184 19.06 -80.70 8.96
CA GLU A 184 20.23 -81.52 9.23
C GLU A 184 20.27 -82.01 10.68
N ALA A 185 19.95 -81.16 11.66
CA ALA A 185 19.86 -81.54 13.06
C ALA A 185 18.79 -82.62 13.29
N MET A 186 17.62 -82.49 12.65
CA MET A 186 16.58 -83.52 12.68
C MET A 186 17.03 -84.83 12.02
N LYS A 187 17.69 -84.78 10.86
CA LYS A 187 18.28 -85.97 10.22
C LYS A 187 19.32 -86.65 11.11
N ARG A 188 20.15 -85.88 11.82
CA ARG A 188 21.18 -86.39 12.72
C ARG A 188 20.58 -87.05 13.97
N ASN A 189 19.45 -86.53 14.46
CA ASN A 189 18.71 -87.10 15.58
C ASN A 189 17.90 -88.35 15.19
N LEU A 190 17.47 -88.47 13.93
CA LEU A 190 16.82 -89.68 13.40
C LEU A 190 17.80 -90.82 13.07
N GLY A 191 19.10 -90.53 12.93
CA GLY A 191 20.17 -91.52 12.77
C GLY A 191 20.73 -92.10 14.07
N LYS A 192 20.18 -91.71 15.24
CA LYS A 192 20.53 -92.25 16.56
C LYS A 192 19.30 -92.91 17.20
N LYS A 193 18.84 -94.00 16.59
CA LYS A 193 18.02 -95.03 17.22
C LYS A 193 18.37 -96.38 16.64
#